data_AF-A0A2S4V107-F1
#
_entry.id   AF-A0A2S4V107-F1
#
_cell.length_a   1.000
_cell.length_b   1.000
_cell.length_c   1.000
_cell.angle_alpha   90.00
_cell.angle_beta   90.00
_cell.angle_gamma   90.00
#
_symmetry.space_group_name_H-M   'P 1'
#
loop_
_entity.id
_entity.type
_entity.pdbx_description
1 polymer ?
#
loop_
_entity_poly.entity_id
_entity_poly.type
_entity_poly.pdbx_seq_one_letter_code
_entity_poly.pdbx_strand_id
1 'polypeptide(L)'
;MWMCVVKIPRVKFDQDRNQVILSDPSKPDLIPLEIKDVLKAYSFAIFNQEKIWIDPTGFEEDTLCPGILHLIIDQDYQFRYVNYLAPSSSINHEDSPIIFSDMLRKCLDLVKGSL
;
A
#
# COMPACT_ATOMS: atom_id res chain seq x y z
N MET A 1 -8.12 -4.04 11.91
CA MET A 1 -6.83 -3.33 11.85
C MET A 1 -6.98 -2.02 12.63
N TRP A 2 -6.37 -1.91 13.80
CA TRP A 2 -6.45 -0.70 14.63
C TRP A 2 -5.32 0.23 14.21
N MET A 3 -5.62 1.29 13.44
CA MET A 3 -4.64 2.35 13.22
C MET A 3 -4.42 3.08 14.55
N CYS A 4 -3.18 3.07 15.03
CA CYS A 4 -2.77 3.87 16.17
C CYS A 4 -3.04 5.35 15.89
N VAL A 5 -3.70 6.05 16.81
CA VAL A 5 -3.87 7.50 16.75
C VAL A 5 -2.49 8.13 16.96
N VAL A 6 -1.80 8.44 15.86
CA VAL A 6 -0.53 9.16 15.88
C VAL A 6 -0.79 10.59 16.36
N LYS A 7 0.02 11.07 17.30
CA LYS A 7 -0.04 12.44 17.80
C LYS A 7 1.29 13.13 17.56
N ILE A 8 1.25 14.42 17.23
CA ILE A 8 2.42 15.25 17.00
C ILE A 8 2.43 16.44 17.98
N PRO A 9 3.61 16.95 18.37
CA PRO A 9 3.71 18.17 19.17
C PRO A 9 3.07 19.36 18.44
N ARG A 10 2.27 20.14 19.16
CA ARG A 10 1.69 21.37 18.65
C ARG A 10 2.79 22.39 18.39
N VAL A 11 2.73 22.98 17.20
CA VAL A 11 3.57 24.10 16.79
C VAL A 11 2.69 25.35 16.72
N LYS A 12 3.18 26.46 17.26
CA LYS A 12 2.52 27.77 17.14
C LYS A 12 3.42 28.72 16.37
N PHE A 13 2.82 29.55 15.53
CA PHE A 13 3.52 30.63 14.85
C PHE A 13 3.19 31.95 15.52
N ASP A 14 4.20 32.62 16.06
CA ASP A 14 4.12 33.98 16.60
C ASP A 14 4.35 34.96 15.44
N GLN A 15 3.26 35.60 15.00
CA GLN A 15 3.29 36.53 13.86
C GLN A 15 4.03 37.82 14.19
N ASP A 16 3.96 38.32 15.42
CA ASP A 16 4.57 39.58 15.83
C ASP A 16 6.10 39.47 15.85
N ARG A 17 6.60 38.29 16.23
CA ARG A 17 8.05 37.99 16.29
C ARG A 17 8.57 37.28 15.06
N ASN A 18 7.69 36.87 14.14
CA ASN A 18 7.99 36.03 12.98
C ASN A 18 8.77 34.76 13.37
N GLN A 19 8.28 34.04 14.38
CA GLN A 19 8.97 32.89 14.97
C GLN A 19 8.06 31.67 15.15
N VAL A 20 8.68 30.49 15.07
CA VAL A 20 8.01 29.22 15.37
C VAL A 20 8.28 28.84 16.82
N ILE A 21 7.21 28.66 17.59
CA ILE A 21 7.26 28.23 18.98
C ILE A 21 6.91 26.75 19.05
N LEU A 22 7.86 25.93 19.50
CA LEU A 22 7.68 24.50 19.76
C LEU A 22 7.23 24.29 21.22
N SER A 23 6.43 23.25 21.47
CA SER A 23 6.07 22.85 22.83
C SER A 23 7.28 22.34 23.61
N ASP A 24 7.27 22.52 24.94
CA ASP A 24 8.28 21.97 25.84
C ASP A 24 8.41 20.45 25.66
N PRO A 25 9.61 19.91 25.34
CA PRO A 25 9.80 18.48 25.14
C PRO A 25 9.56 17.63 26.40
N SER A 26 9.64 18.22 27.60
CA SER A 26 9.35 17.54 28.86
C SER A 26 7.84 17.43 29.15
N LYS A 27 7.02 18.30 28.53
CA LYS A 27 5.56 18.34 28.65
C LYS A 27 4.92 18.70 27.31
N PRO A 28 5.01 17.82 26.31
CA PRO A 28 4.55 18.14 24.96
C PRO A 28 3.03 18.25 24.91
N ASP A 29 2.54 19.34 24.33
CA ASP A 29 1.13 19.52 23.96
C ASP A 29 0.90 18.77 22.65
N LEU A 30 0.25 17.60 22.72
CA LEU A 30 0.10 16.70 21.58
C LEU A 30 -1.25 16.88 20.90
N ILE A 31 -1.25 17.08 19.58
CA ILE A 31 -2.44 17.10 18.74
C ILE A 31 -2.51 15.84 17.87
N PRO A 32 -3.70 15.32 17.56
CA PRO A 32 -3.83 14.21 16.63
C PRO A 32 -3.32 14.61 15.24
N LEU A 33 -2.61 13.70 14.58
CA LEU A 33 -2.27 13.85 13.18
C LEU A 33 -3.52 13.57 12.34
N GLU A 34 -3.96 14.53 11.55
CA GLU A 34 -5.06 14.33 10.61
C GLU A 34 -4.60 13.43 9.46
N ILE A 35 -5.14 12.21 9.42
CA ILE A 35 -4.92 11.28 8.32
C ILE A 35 -6.15 11.35 7.42
N LYS A 36 -5.97 11.86 6.19
CA LYS A 36 -7.07 12.04 5.24
C LYS A 36 -7.44 10.75 4.52
N ASP A 37 -6.43 9.96 4.15
CA ASP A 37 -6.60 8.75 3.37
C ASP A 37 -6.04 7.55 4.12
N VAL A 38 -6.87 6.53 4.29
CA VAL A 38 -6.43 5.22 4.77
C VAL A 38 -6.10 4.38 3.55
N LEU A 39 -4.81 4.06 3.40
CA LEU A 39 -4.32 3.19 2.33
C LEU A 39 -4.18 1.77 2.85
N LYS A 40 -4.53 0.80 2.01
CA LYS A 40 -4.31 -0.62 2.26
C LYS A 40 -3.33 -1.15 1.22
N ALA A 41 -2.32 -1.84 1.71
CA ALA A 41 -1.35 -2.55 0.87
C ALA A 41 -1.74 -4.02 0.77
N TYR A 42 -1.65 -4.57 -0.43
CA TYR A 42 -1.89 -5.98 -0.72
C TYR A 42 -0.73 -6.51 -1.56
N SER A 43 -0.28 -7.72 -1.22
CA SER A 43 0.68 -8.49 -2.01
C SER A 43 -0.03 -9.70 -2.59
N PHE A 44 0.27 -10.00 -3.85
CA PHE A 44 -0.25 -11.15 -4.55
C PHE A 44 0.87 -11.95 -5.18
N ALA A 45 0.88 -13.26 -4.94
CA ALA A 45 1.67 -14.19 -5.72
C ALA A 45 0.85 -14.63 -6.94
N ILE A 46 1.44 -14.51 -8.14
CA ILE A 46 0.77 -14.83 -9.40
C ILE A 46 1.49 -16.00 -10.05
N PHE A 47 0.78 -17.11 -10.26
CA PHE A 47 1.28 -18.28 -10.98
C PHE A 47 0.46 -18.52 -12.24
N ASN A 48 1.14 -18.47 -13.39
CA ASN A 48 0.58 -18.69 -14.73
C ASN A 48 -0.72 -17.89 -15.00
N GLN A 49 -0.89 -16.70 -14.41
CA GLN A 49 -2.04 -15.81 -14.59
C GLN A 49 -3.43 -16.39 -14.19
N GLU A 50 -3.46 -17.62 -13.66
CA GLU A 50 -4.66 -18.34 -13.26
C GLU A 50 -4.78 -18.49 -11.75
N LYS A 51 -3.65 -18.72 -11.07
CA LYS A 51 -3.61 -18.86 -9.61
C LYS A 51 -3.07 -17.58 -9.00
N ILE A 52 -3.89 -16.96 -8.16
CA ILE A 52 -3.58 -15.72 -7.46
C ILE A 52 -3.78 -16.01 -5.97
N TRP A 53 -2.72 -15.81 -5.18
CA TRP A 53 -2.79 -15.91 -3.72
C TRP A 53 -2.67 -14.51 -3.11
N ILE A 54 -3.57 -14.18 -2.18
CA ILE A 54 -3.50 -12.96 -1.36
C ILE A 54 -2.57 -13.22 -0.19
N ASP A 55 -1.73 -12.23 0.12
CA ASP A 55 -0.83 -12.24 1.28
C ASP A 55 0.03 -13.51 1.32
N PRO A 56 0.79 -13.77 0.23
CA PRO A 56 1.57 -14.99 0.12
C PRO A 56 2.59 -15.07 1.25
N THR A 57 2.76 -16.26 1.79
CA THR A 57 3.84 -16.58 2.72
C THR A 57 5.19 -16.53 2.01
N GLY A 58 6.28 -16.35 2.76
CA GLY A 58 7.63 -16.36 2.17
C GLY A 58 7.93 -17.64 1.37
N PHE A 59 7.36 -18.79 1.78
CA PHE A 59 7.49 -20.02 1.00
C PHE A 59 6.76 -19.94 -0.36
N GLU A 60 5.56 -19.36 -0.39
CA GLU A 60 4.81 -19.18 -1.64
C GLU A 60 5.52 -18.18 -2.56
N GLU A 61 6.08 -17.11 -2.01
CA GLU A 61 6.91 -16.15 -2.74
C GLU A 61 8.18 -16.80 -3.32
N ASP A 62 8.91 -17.57 -2.53
CA ASP A 62 10.22 -18.12 -2.91
C ASP A 62 10.12 -19.36 -3.83
N THR A 63 9.10 -20.19 -3.64
CA THR A 63 9.05 -21.53 -4.25
C THR A 63 8.01 -21.64 -5.35
N LEU A 64 6.90 -20.92 -5.23
CA LEU A 64 5.72 -21.10 -6.07
C LEU A 64 5.44 -19.90 -6.97
N CYS A 65 6.09 -18.77 -6.74
CA CYS A 65 5.73 -17.52 -7.38
C CYS A 65 6.69 -17.13 -8.52
N PRO A 66 6.25 -17.16 -9.79
CA PRO A 66 7.01 -16.57 -10.87
C PRO A 66 6.94 -15.04 -10.82
N GLY A 67 5.88 -14.39 -10.34
CA GLY A 67 5.86 -12.93 -10.23
C GLY A 67 4.95 -12.38 -9.14
N ILE A 68 5.40 -11.32 -8.49
CA ILE A 68 4.73 -10.70 -7.34
C ILE A 68 4.09 -9.38 -7.76
N LEU A 69 2.82 -9.19 -7.41
CA LEU A 69 2.11 -7.92 -7.59
C LEU A 69 1.88 -7.26 -6.24
N HIS A 70 2.33 -6.03 -6.09
CA HIS A 70 2.00 -5.16 -4.96
C HIS A 70 1.00 -4.10 -5.39
N LEU A 71 -0.11 -3.99 -4.65
CA LEU A 71 -1.15 -3.00 -4.86
C LEU A 71 -1.30 -2.14 -3.61
N ILE A 72 -1.38 -0.82 -3.79
CA ILE A 72 -1.87 0.09 -2.77
C ILE A 72 -3.20 0.63 -3.26
N ILE A 73 -4.24 0.40 -2.47
CA ILE A 73 -5.59 0.91 -2.73
C ILE A 73 -6.03 1.84 -1.62
N ASP A 74 -6.90 2.79 -1.96
CA ASP A 74 -7.58 3.60 -0.97
C ASP A 74 -8.91 2.95 -0.51
N GLN A 75 -9.62 3.67 0.37
CA GLN A 75 -10.91 3.27 0.90
C GLN A 75 -12.03 3.15 -0.15
N ASP A 76 -11.88 3.79 -1.31
CA ASP A 76 -12.82 3.76 -2.44
C ASP A 76 -12.41 2.72 -3.50
N TYR A 77 -11.47 1.83 -3.16
CA TYR A 77 -10.91 0.80 -4.03
C TYR A 77 -10.26 1.35 -5.31
N GLN A 78 -9.75 2.58 -5.26
CA GLN A 78 -8.96 3.14 -6.36
C GLN A 78 -7.50 2.75 -6.20
N PHE A 79 -6.86 2.39 -7.32
CA PHE A 79 -5.43 2.12 -7.33
C PHE A 79 -4.65 3.41 -7.09
N ARG A 80 -3.82 3.42 -6.04
CA ARG A 80 -2.87 4.49 -5.74
C ARG A 80 -1.45 4.14 -6.16
N TYR A 81 -1.14 2.84 -6.13
CA TYR A 81 0.15 2.32 -6.58
C TYR A 81 0.01 0.88 -7.07
N VAL A 82 0.76 0.55 -8.12
CA VAL A 82 0.84 -0.78 -8.71
C VAL A 82 2.30 -1.05 -9.03
N ASN A 83 2.83 -2.16 -8.53
CA ASN A 83 4.15 -2.64 -8.88
C ASN A 83 4.10 -4.14 -9.15
N TYR A 84 4.57 -4.54 -10.32
CA TYR A 84 4.66 -5.95 -10.70
C TYR A 84 6.14 -6.34 -10.87
N LEU A 85 6.57 -7.27 -10.04
CA LEU A 85 7.89 -7.86 -10.07
C LEU A 85 7.81 -9.14 -10.89
N ALA A 86 8.22 -9.05 -12.15
CA ALA A 86 8.28 -10.20 -13.06
C ALA A 86 9.42 -11.16 -12.69
N PRO A 87 9.34 -12.45 -13.05
CA PRO A 87 10.42 -13.40 -12.82
C PRO A 87 11.65 -12.99 -13.60
N SER A 88 12.83 -13.16 -13.00
CA SER A 88 14.13 -12.90 -13.63
C SER A 88 14.39 -13.72 -14.90
N SER A 89 13.64 -14.81 -15.13
CA SER A 89 13.69 -15.66 -16.32
C SER A 89 12.69 -15.28 -17.42
N SER A 90 11.93 -14.19 -17.30
CA SER A 90 11.01 -13.71 -18.33
C SER A 90 11.74 -12.99 -19.49
N ILE A 91 12.63 -13.73 -20.17
CA ILE A 91 13.09 -13.37 -21.51
C ILE A 91 11.97 -13.80 -22.47
N ASN A 92 11.30 -12.81 -23.06
CA ASN A 92 10.26 -12.94 -24.09
C ASN A 92 8.85 -13.29 -23.59
N HIS A 93 8.14 -12.35 -22.98
CA HIS A 93 6.71 -12.25 -23.23
C HIS A 93 6.32 -10.79 -23.44
N GLU A 94 5.95 -10.48 -24.69
CA GLU A 94 5.04 -9.39 -25.00
C GLU A 94 3.69 -9.69 -24.32
N ASP A 95 3.63 -9.58 -23.00
CA ASP A 95 2.38 -9.72 -22.26
C ASP A 95 1.50 -8.52 -22.59
N SER A 96 0.54 -8.75 -23.49
CA SER A 96 -0.41 -7.75 -23.96
C SER A 96 -1.02 -6.97 -22.78
N PRO A 97 -1.17 -5.63 -22.86
CA PRO A 97 -1.76 -4.80 -21.82
C PRO A 97 -3.14 -5.28 -21.30
N ILE A 98 -3.86 -6.03 -22.14
CA ILE A 98 -5.16 -6.64 -21.83
C ILE A 98 -5.03 -7.71 -20.74
N ILE A 99 -4.00 -8.56 -20.82
CA ILE A 99 -3.76 -9.66 -19.88
C ILE A 99 -3.42 -9.10 -18.49
N PHE A 100 -2.60 -8.05 -18.45
CA PHE A 100 -2.29 -7.34 -17.20
C PHE A 100 -3.54 -6.66 -16.60
N SER A 101 -4.41 -6.09 -17.43
CA SER A 101 -5.66 -5.46 -16.98
C SER A 101 -6.63 -6.46 -16.35
N ASP A 102 -6.79 -7.65 -16.95
CA ASP A 102 -7.65 -8.70 -16.41
C ASP A 102 -7.10 -9.27 -15.09
N MET A 103 -5.78 -9.43 -14.98
CA MET A 103 -5.13 -9.82 -13.74
C MET A 103 -5.36 -8.79 -12.62
N LEU A 104 -5.17 -7.49 -12.89
CA LEU A 104 -5.44 -6.43 -11.92
C LEU A 104 -6.90 -6.43 -11.46
N ARG A 105 -7.84 -6.69 -12.38
CA ARG A 105 -9.26 -6.79 -12.04
C ARG A 105 -9.52 -7.98 -11.10
N LYS A 106 -8.97 -9.16 -11.39
CA LYS A 106 -9.09 -10.34 -10.51
C LYS A 106 -8.53 -10.06 -9.12
N CYS A 107 -7.37 -9.41 -9.01
CA CYS A 107 -6.78 -9.03 -7.73
C CYS A 107 -7.69 -8.05 -6.96
N LEU A 108 -8.29 -7.08 -7.65
CA LEU A 108 -9.22 -6.14 -7.03
C LEU A 108 -10.51 -6.83 -6.55
N ASP A 109 -11.04 -7.76 -7.33
CA ASP A 109 -12.23 -8.54 -6.97
C ASP A 109 -11.98 -9.41 -5.74
N LEU A 110 -10.80 -10.02 -5.63
CA LEU A 110 -10.41 -10.78 -4.45
C LEU A 110 -10.33 -9.90 -3.19
N VAL A 111 -9.82 -8.67 -3.32
CA VAL A 111 -9.77 -7.71 -2.20
C VAL A 111 -11.16 -7.24 -1.78
N LYS A 112 -12.06 -7.04 -2.75
CA LYS A 112 -13.45 -6.64 -2.48
C LYS A 112 -14.27 -7.79 -1.87
N GLY A 113 -14.03 -9.02 -2.29
CA GLY A 113 -14.76 -10.21 -1.85
C GLY A 113 -14.25 -10.87 -0.56
N SER A 114 -13.10 -10.43 -0.04
CA SER A 114 -12.52 -10.92 1.23
C SER A 114 -12.99 -10.12 2.47
N LEU A 115 -14.14 -9.44 2.37
CA LEU A 115 -14.79 -8.66 3.44
C LEU A 115 -16.05 -9.37 3.96
#